data_AF-A0A2T0BDA1-F1
#
_entry.id   AF-A0A2T0BDA1-F1
#
_cell.length_a   1.000
_cell.length_b   1.000
_cell.length_c   1.000
_cell.angle_alpha   90.00
_cell.angle_beta   90.00
_cell.angle_gamma   90.00
#
_symmetry.space_group_name_H-M   'P 1'
#
loop_
_entity.id
_entity.type
_entity.pdbx_description
1 polymer ?
#
loop_
_entity_poly.entity_id
_entity_poly.type
_entity_poly.pdbx_seq_one_letter_code
_entity_poly.pdbx_strand_id
1 'polypeptide(L)'
;MDKGLYKKIMYINEFSFFFGWTIIFLLGADKPPPIGFLWLVLLTGFLDGIQFLYLKIFLPKLFCSANKLFIKNLMFFSFGGLAVGLLVMIINFEQSLTLGLLNNSILLIVLTIVGLLYGIYFYWFNSILIRWIK
;
A
#
# COMPACT_ATOMS: atom_id res chain seq x y z
N MET A 1 9.54 -1.77 -24.26
CA MET A 1 9.72 -2.49 -22.98
C MET A 1 9.64 -3.97 -23.28
N ASP A 2 10.63 -4.75 -22.84
CA ASP A 2 10.58 -6.20 -22.96
C ASP A 2 9.37 -6.73 -22.15
N LYS A 3 8.48 -7.45 -22.84
CA LYS A 3 7.25 -8.01 -22.26
C LYS A 3 7.56 -9.03 -21.17
N GLY A 4 8.69 -9.75 -21.27
CA GLY A 4 9.12 -10.72 -20.27
C GLY A 4 9.56 -10.04 -18.97
N LEU A 5 10.46 -9.06 -19.09
CA LEU A 5 10.95 -8.25 -17.97
C LEU A 5 9.81 -7.57 -17.21
N TYR A 6 8.88 -6.95 -17.94
CA TYR A 6 7.74 -6.27 -17.35
C TYR A 6 6.87 -7.21 -16.50
N LYS A 7 6.50 -8.37 -17.05
CA LYS A 7 5.71 -9.37 -16.31
C LYS A 7 6.46 -9.85 -15.06
N LYS A 8 7.77 -10.08 -15.17
CA LYS A 8 8.59 -10.52 -14.03
C LYS A 8 8.57 -9.49 -12.89
N ILE A 9 8.74 -8.21 -13.20
CA ILE A 9 8.68 -7.13 -12.19
C ILE A 9 7.30 -7.05 -11.53
N MET A 10 6.23 -7.16 -12.33
CA MET A 10 4.85 -7.16 -11.81
C MET A 10 4.62 -8.29 -10.80
N TYR A 11 5.00 -9.53 -11.15
CA TYR A 11 4.83 -10.69 -10.26
C TYR A 11 5.66 -10.58 -8.98
N ILE A 12 6.90 -10.09 -9.09
CA ILE A 12 7.74 -9.88 -7.89
C ILE A 12 7.06 -8.87 -6.96
N ASN A 13 6.56 -7.75 -7.48
CA ASN A 13 5.85 -6.76 -6.68
C ASN A 13 4.63 -7.37 -6.00
N GLU A 14 3.68 -7.90 -6.77
CA GLU A 14 2.42 -8.48 -6.27
C GLU A 14 2.68 -9.52 -5.16
N PHE A 15 3.58 -10.47 -5.42
CA PHE A 15 3.92 -11.49 -4.42
C PHE A 15 4.63 -10.89 -3.20
N SER A 16 5.65 -10.06 -3.39
CA SER A 16 6.42 -9.49 -2.28
C SER A 16 5.57 -8.61 -1.36
N PHE A 17 4.64 -7.83 -1.93
CA PHE A 17 3.81 -6.92 -1.17
C PHE A 17 2.67 -7.63 -0.45
N PHE A 18 1.94 -8.52 -1.13
CA PHE A 18 0.88 -9.28 -0.49
C PHE A 18 1.40 -10.12 0.68
N PHE A 19 2.44 -10.92 0.44
CA PHE A 19 3.02 -11.77 1.49
C PHE A 19 3.78 -10.96 2.54
N GLY A 20 4.49 -9.90 2.14
CA GLY A 20 5.21 -9.02 3.06
C GLY A 20 4.28 -8.40 4.10
N TRP A 21 3.17 -7.80 3.66
CA TRP A 21 2.17 -7.23 4.58
C TRP A 21 1.46 -8.29 5.40
N THR A 22 1.08 -9.41 4.80
CA THR A 22 0.43 -10.51 5.52
C THR A 22 1.31 -11.03 6.65
N ILE A 23 2.63 -11.18 6.42
CA ILE A 23 3.59 -11.59 7.45
C ILE A 23 3.71 -10.52 8.54
N ILE A 24 3.83 -9.24 8.18
CA ILE A 24 3.91 -8.14 9.15
C ILE A 24 2.68 -8.13 10.07
N PHE A 25 1.48 -8.23 9.49
CA PHE A 25 0.25 -8.29 10.27
C PHE A 25 0.18 -9.55 11.13
N LEU A 26 0.62 -10.70 10.61
CA LEU A 26 0.64 -11.96 11.37
C LEU A 26 1.60 -11.89 12.57
N LEU A 27 2.74 -11.20 12.43
CA LEU A 27 3.69 -10.99 13.52
C LEU A 27 3.13 -10.06 14.61
N GLY A 28 2.24 -9.14 14.24
CA GLY A 28 1.57 -8.24 15.18
C GLY A 28 0.25 -8.79 15.76
N ALA A 29 -0.22 -9.94 15.29
CA ALA A 29 -1.49 -10.53 15.73
C ALA A 29 -1.33 -11.38 17.01
N ASP A 30 -2.40 -11.46 17.79
CA ASP A 30 -2.52 -12.42 18.90
C ASP A 30 -2.40 -13.86 18.38
N LYS A 31 -1.95 -14.78 19.24
CA LYS A 31 -1.76 -16.21 18.88
C LYS A 31 -2.71 -17.11 19.69
N PRO A 32 -3.55 -17.94 19.03
CA PRO A 32 -3.72 -18.06 17.58
C PRO A 32 -4.41 -16.81 16.97
N PRO A 33 -4.16 -16.50 15.68
CA PRO A 33 -4.76 -15.34 15.04
C PRO A 33 -6.30 -15.40 15.13
N PRO A 34 -6.95 -14.32 15.58
CA PRO A 34 -8.40 -14.29 15.67
C PRO A 34 -9.01 -14.34 14.26
N ILE A 35 -10.29 -14.73 14.16
CA ILE A 35 -10.99 -14.79 12.87
C ILE A 35 -11.01 -13.44 12.15
N GLY A 36 -10.94 -12.34 12.92
CA GLY A 36 -10.81 -10.98 12.40
C GLY A 36 -9.57 -10.76 11.51
N PHE A 37 -8.52 -11.56 11.70
CA PHE A 37 -7.31 -11.51 10.89
C PHE A 37 -7.58 -11.83 9.41
N LEU A 38 -8.57 -12.70 9.11
CA LEU A 38 -8.93 -13.00 7.72
C LEU A 38 -9.43 -11.76 6.98
N TRP A 39 -10.15 -10.85 7.66
CA TRP A 39 -10.58 -9.58 7.07
C TRP A 39 -9.40 -8.68 6.72
N LEU A 40 -8.34 -8.69 7.53
CA LEU A 40 -7.10 -7.96 7.22
C LEU A 40 -6.38 -8.56 6.00
N VAL A 41 -6.34 -9.89 5.87
CA VAL A 41 -5.78 -10.56 4.69
C VAL A 41 -6.57 -10.21 3.43
N LEU A 42 -7.91 -10.22 3.50
CA LEU A 42 -8.77 -9.82 2.39
C LEU A 42 -8.58 -8.35 2.01
N LEU A 43 -8.52 -7.45 3.00
CA LEU A 43 -8.22 -6.03 2.78
C LEU A 43 -6.84 -5.86 2.12
N THR A 44 -5.83 -6.59 2.58
CA THR A 44 -4.48 -6.59 2.00
C THR A 44 -4.52 -7.02 0.54
N GLY A 45 -5.24 -8.09 0.21
CA GLY A 45 -5.41 -8.56 -1.17
C GLY A 45 -6.14 -7.54 -2.06
N PHE A 46 -7.16 -6.87 -1.53
CA PHE A 46 -7.86 -5.80 -2.24
C PHE A 46 -6.94 -4.61 -2.54
N LEU A 47 -6.19 -4.14 -1.53
CA LEU A 47 -5.23 -3.04 -1.68
C LEU A 47 -4.09 -3.41 -2.63
N ASP A 48 -3.60 -4.65 -2.57
CA ASP A 48 -2.58 -5.13 -3.50
C ASP A 48 -3.12 -5.19 -4.95
N GLY A 49 -4.39 -5.57 -5.15
CA GLY A 49 -5.06 -5.47 -6.45
C GLY A 49 -5.10 -4.04 -7.00
N ILE A 50 -5.43 -3.05 -6.15
CA ILE A 50 -5.38 -1.62 -6.53
C ILE A 50 -3.94 -1.21 -6.87
N GLN A 51 -2.98 -1.61 -6.05
CA GLN A 51 -1.56 -1.35 -6.28
C GLN A 51 -1.07 -1.96 -7.59
N PHE A 52 -1.51 -3.17 -7.92
CA PHE A 52 -1.18 -3.85 -9.17
C PHE A 52 -1.67 -3.06 -10.39
N LEU A 53 -2.90 -2.54 -10.34
CA LEU A 53 -3.43 -1.67 -11.39
C LEU A 53 -2.61 -0.36 -11.51
N TYR A 54 -2.22 0.22 -10.38
CA TYR A 54 -1.34 1.38 -10.36
C TYR A 54 0.05 1.08 -10.94
N LEU A 55 0.64 -0.06 -10.58
CA LEU A 55 1.97 -0.50 -11.02
C LEU A 55 2.04 -0.63 -12.55
N LYS A 56 0.95 -1.08 -13.20
CA LYS A 56 0.86 -1.13 -14.67
C LYS A 56 1.08 0.23 -15.35
N ILE A 57 0.59 1.29 -14.71
CA ILE A 57 0.71 2.66 -15.20
C ILE A 57 2.04 3.28 -14.77
N PHE A 58 2.51 2.93 -13.58
CA PHE A 58 3.70 3.47 -12.96
C PHE A 58 4.99 2.96 -13.61
N LEU A 59 5.11 1.65 -13.87
CA LEU A 59 6.34 1.05 -14.42
C LEU A 59 6.77 1.67 -15.75
N PRO A 60 5.92 1.81 -16.79
CA PRO A 60 6.34 2.43 -18.04
C PRO A 60 6.84 3.86 -17.85
N LYS A 61 6.22 4.63 -16.93
CA LYS A 61 6.63 5.99 -16.61
C LYS A 61 7.96 6.03 -15.86
N LEU A 62 8.22 5.03 -15.01
CA LEU A 62 9.47 4.89 -14.27
C LEU A 62 10.63 4.58 -15.22
N PHE A 63 10.43 3.70 -16.22
CA PHE A 63 11.42 3.42 -17.25
C PHE A 63 11.77 4.63 -18.12
N CYS A 64 10.79 5.49 -18.43
CA CYS A 64 10.99 6.69 -19.23
C CYS A 64 11.47 7.91 -18.41
N SER A 65 11.81 7.73 -17.12
CA SER A 65 12.24 8.82 -16.22
C SER A 65 11.29 10.03 -16.25
N ALA A 66 9.97 9.78 -16.23
CA ALA A 66 8.98 10.84 -16.36
C ALA A 66 9.12 11.88 -15.23
N ASN A 67 9.14 13.16 -15.61
CA ASN A 67 9.22 14.27 -14.66
C ASN A 67 8.09 14.19 -13.61
N LYS A 68 8.46 14.44 -12.34
CA LYS A 68 7.55 14.45 -11.17
C LYS A 68 6.86 13.12 -10.85
N LEU A 69 7.35 11.99 -11.37
CA LEU A 69 6.76 10.67 -11.08
C LEU A 69 6.77 10.34 -9.58
N PHE A 70 7.87 10.67 -8.89
CA PHE A 70 7.99 10.49 -7.44
C PHE A 70 6.87 11.22 -6.69
N ILE A 71 6.60 12.49 -7.03
CA ILE A 71 5.54 13.28 -6.39
C ILE A 71 4.15 12.68 -6.68
N LYS A 72 3.88 12.27 -7.92
CA LYS A 72 2.61 11.60 -8.28
C LYS A 72 2.40 10.30 -7.50
N ASN A 73 3.48 9.54 -7.30
CA ASN A 73 3.49 8.35 -6.48
C ASN A 73 3.19 8.65 -5.01
N LEU A 74 3.86 9.63 -4.42
CA LEU A 74 3.57 10.04 -3.04
C LEU A 74 2.12 10.48 -2.87
N MET A 75 1.58 11.28 -3.80
CA MET A 75 0.16 11.68 -3.73
C MET A 75 -0.77 10.47 -3.79
N PHE A 76 -0.54 9.52 -4.70
CA PHE A 76 -1.36 8.32 -4.82
C PHE A 76 -1.41 7.54 -3.51
N PHE A 77 -0.25 7.29 -2.89
CA PHE A 77 -0.19 6.53 -1.64
C PHE A 77 -0.66 7.32 -0.42
N SER A 78 -0.46 8.64 -0.36
CA SER A 78 -1.04 9.49 0.68
C SER A 78 -2.57 9.49 0.61
N PHE A 79 -3.15 9.61 -0.59
CA PHE A 79 -4.61 9.49 -0.76
C PHE A 79 -5.10 8.09 -0.42
N GLY A 80 -4.33 7.05 -0.74
CA GLY A 80 -4.63 5.68 -0.32
C GLY A 80 -4.68 5.53 1.20
N GLY A 81 -3.67 6.04 1.91
CA GLY A 81 -3.64 6.02 3.39
C GLY A 81 -4.79 6.79 4.02
N LEU A 82 -5.12 7.97 3.47
CA LEU A 82 -6.27 8.76 3.91
C LEU A 82 -7.59 8.03 3.64
N ALA A 83 -7.76 7.43 2.46
CA ALA A 83 -8.96 6.66 2.11
C ALA A 83 -9.14 5.43 3.02
N VAL A 84 -8.07 4.71 3.31
CA VAL A 84 -8.09 3.61 4.30
C VAL A 84 -8.47 4.12 5.68
N GLY A 85 -7.91 5.25 6.12
CA GLY A 85 -8.28 5.84 7.41
C GLY A 85 -9.74 6.26 7.50
N LEU A 86 -10.30 6.87 6.45
CA LEU A 86 -11.73 7.18 6.38
C LEU A 86 -12.57 5.90 6.39
N LEU A 87 -12.15 4.86 5.68
CA LEU A 87 -12.84 3.57 5.65
C LEU A 87 -12.85 2.91 7.04
N VAL A 88 -11.73 2.97 7.79
CA VAL A 88 -11.65 2.49 9.18
C VAL A 88 -12.63 3.25 10.08
N MET A 89 -12.74 4.57 9.92
CA MET A 89 -13.70 5.39 10.67
C MET A 89 -15.15 5.05 10.33
N ILE A 90 -15.45 4.76 9.06
CA ILE A 90 -16.80 4.38 8.62
C ILE A 90 -17.17 3.00 9.18
N ILE A 91 -16.26 2.03 9.14
CA ILE A 91 -16.51 0.68 9.67
C ILE A 91 -16.71 0.71 11.19
N ASN A 92 -15.94 1.55 11.90
CA ASN A 92 -16.02 1.68 13.35
C ASN A 92 -16.76 2.95 13.79
N PHE A 93 -17.83 3.32 13.07
CA PHE A 93 -18.49 4.62 13.20
C PHE A 93 -18.87 4.98 14.64
N GLU A 94 -19.52 4.06 15.37
CA GLU A 94 -19.91 4.29 16.77
C GLU A 94 -18.70 4.56 17.66
N GLN A 95 -17.62 3.79 17.50
CA GLN A 95 -16.40 3.97 18.27
C GLN A 95 -15.69 5.26 17.89
N SER A 96 -15.65 5.62 16.60
CA SER A 96 -15.14 6.90 16.13
C SER A 96 -15.91 8.09 16.70
N LEU A 97 -17.24 8.00 16.86
CA LEU A 97 -18.02 9.06 17.51
C LEU A 97 -17.63 9.22 18.99
N THR A 98 -17.40 8.12 19.71
CA THR A 98 -17.03 8.15 21.13
C THR A 98 -15.60 8.63 21.40
N LEU A 99 -14.65 8.32 20.51
CA LEU A 99 -13.23 8.66 20.68
C LEU A 99 -12.96 10.17 20.52
N GLY A 100 -13.90 10.92 19.93
CA GLY A 100 -13.80 12.35 19.71
C GLY A 100 -12.92 12.76 18.51
N LEU A 101 -13.04 14.03 18.11
CA LEU A 101 -12.43 14.56 16.88
C LEU A 101 -10.90 14.43 16.86
N LEU A 102 -10.23 14.67 17.99
CA LEU A 102 -8.78 14.67 18.08
C LEU A 102 -8.19 13.27 17.82
N ASN A 103 -8.73 12.23 18.44
CA ASN A 103 -8.25 10.85 18.26
C ASN A 103 -8.47 10.36 16.83
N ASN A 104 -9.63 10.66 16.24
CA ASN A 104 -9.88 10.35 14.82
C ASN A 104 -8.92 11.09 13.89
N SER A 105 -8.60 12.35 14.20
CA SER A 105 -7.63 13.13 13.41
C SER A 105 -6.22 12.52 13.50
N ILE A 106 -5.80 12.07 14.69
CA ILE A 106 -4.53 11.36 14.87
C ILE A 106 -4.51 10.08 14.05
N LEU A 107 -5.59 9.28 14.07
CA LEU A 107 -5.71 8.06 13.28
C LEU A 107 -5.53 8.34 11.78
N LEU A 108 -6.24 9.34 11.25
CA LEU A 108 -6.13 9.74 9.85
C LEU A 108 -4.71 10.20 9.49
N ILE A 109 -4.08 10.99 10.35
CA ILE A 109 -2.70 11.46 10.15
C ILE A 109 -1.74 10.26 10.14
N VAL A 110 -1.84 9.35 11.10
CA VAL A 110 -0.99 8.16 11.19
C VAL A 110 -1.13 7.29 9.94
N LEU A 111 -2.36 6.98 9.51
CA LEU A 111 -2.58 6.16 8.33
C LEU A 111 -2.13 6.84 7.02
N THR A 112 -2.27 8.17 6.94
CA THR A 112 -1.74 8.95 5.82
C THR A 112 -0.21 8.93 5.80
N ILE A 113 0.45 9.05 6.96
CA ILE A 113 1.91 8.95 7.06
C ILE A 113 2.39 7.55 6.69
N VAL A 114 1.71 6.49 7.15
CA VAL A 114 2.03 5.11 6.76
C VAL A 114 1.90 4.95 5.24
N GLY A 115 0.83 5.48 4.64
CA GLY A 115 0.67 5.53 3.19
C GLY A 115 1.83 6.25 2.51
N LEU A 116 2.22 7.42 2.99
CA LEU A 116 3.35 8.19 2.45
C LEU A 116 4.67 7.41 2.52
N LEU A 117 5.00 6.82 3.68
CA LEU A 117 6.19 5.98 3.86
C LEU A 117 6.18 4.79 2.91
N TYR A 118 5.01 4.17 2.74
CA TYR A 118 4.85 3.07 1.82
C TYR A 118 5.05 3.50 0.36
N GLY A 119 4.57 4.68 -0.02
CA GLY A 119 4.84 5.26 -1.34
C GLY A 119 6.34 5.51 -1.58
N ILE A 120 7.08 6.00 -0.58
CA ILE A 120 8.54 6.13 -0.66
C ILE A 120 9.16 4.75 -0.91
N TYR A 121 8.82 3.76 -0.09
CA TYR A 121 9.34 2.39 -0.22
C TYR A 121 9.03 1.81 -1.60
N PHE A 122 7.79 1.89 -2.06
CA PHE A 122 7.33 1.38 -3.35
C PHE A 122 8.13 1.99 -4.52
N TYR A 123 8.37 3.30 -4.50
CA TYR A 123 9.14 3.97 -5.54
C TYR A 123 10.59 3.47 -5.59
N TRP A 124 11.26 3.43 -4.43
CA TRP A 124 12.66 3.01 -4.34
C TRP A 124 12.83 1.53 -4.67
N PHE A 125 11.97 0.68 -4.13
CA PHE A 125 11.95 -0.75 -4.42
C PHE A 125 11.86 -1.00 -5.94
N ASN A 126 10.89 -0.38 -6.62
CA ASN A 126 10.74 -0.54 -8.06
C ASN A 126 11.89 0.09 -8.87
N SER A 127 12.43 1.22 -8.41
CA SER A 127 13.59 1.86 -9.05
C SER A 127 14.84 0.98 -8.98
N ILE A 128 15.07 0.33 -7.83
CA ILE A 128 16.19 -0.60 -7.64
C ILE A 128 15.94 -1.87 -8.45
N LEU A 129 14.74 -2.43 -8.38
CA LEU A 129 14.37 -3.66 -9.08
C LEU A 129 14.56 -3.54 -10.60
N ILE A 130 14.17 -2.40 -11.19
CA ILE A 130 14.43 -2.12 -12.61
C ILE A 130 15.92 -2.11 -12.93
N ARG A 131 16.76 -1.52 -12.06
CA ARG A 131 18.21 -1.45 -12.28
C ARG A 131 18.92 -2.80 -12.12
N TRP A 132 18.38 -3.70 -11.30
CA TRP A 132 18.98 -5.01 -11.03
C TRP A 132 18.59 -6.08 -12.05
N ILE A 133 17.39 -6.00 -12.62
CA ILE A 133 16.92 -7.00 -13.60
C ILE A 133 17.23 -6.56 -15.05
N LYS A 134 17.54 -5.27 -15.27
CA LYS A 134 18.07 -4.77 -16.55
C LYS A 134 19.55 -5.09 -16.69
#